data_AF-A0A2C9KIC8-F1
#
_entry.id   AF-A0A2C9KIC8-F1
#
_cell.length_a   1.000
_cell.length_b   1.000
_cell.length_c   1.000
_cell.angle_alpha   90.00
_cell.angle_beta   90.00
_cell.angle_gamma   90.00
#
_symmetry.space_group_name_H-M   'P 1'
#
loop_
_entity.id
_entity.type
_entity.pdbx_description
1 polymer ?
#
loop_
_entity_poly.entity_id
_entity_poly.type
_entity_poly.pdbx_seq_one_letter_code
_entity_poly.pdbx_strand_id
1 'polypeptide(L)'
;MLQLVTIALSLLSMASFIEAGVIRTCDIKLGDILVVMDASSSIGDKNFEIQKNFVANVTGAFSVSPTEVRFGALIFDTNPTKKFDLKDYLDNDSLSKAILSIKYPYLNGTNTHRALKEILSQKMFGTEAGGRDTAPNIVIVLTDGLSSYPEK
;
A
#
# COMPACT_ATOMS: atom_id res chain seq x y z
N MET A 1 13.98 -55.90 -4.08
CA MET A 1 13.54 -55.53 -2.71
C MET A 1 14.34 -54.38 -2.08
N LEU A 2 15.52 -54.01 -2.62
CA LEU A 2 16.37 -52.95 -2.04
C LEU A 2 16.18 -51.54 -2.64
N GLN A 3 15.38 -51.36 -3.70
CA GLN A 3 15.16 -50.03 -4.31
C GLN A 3 14.01 -49.23 -3.67
N LEU A 4 13.04 -49.89 -3.02
CA LEU A 4 11.91 -49.20 -2.37
C LEU A 4 12.31 -48.51 -1.05
N VAL A 5 13.31 -49.05 -0.33
CA VAL A 5 13.75 -48.50 0.95
C VAL A 5 14.52 -47.19 0.76
N THR A 6 15.25 -47.01 -0.35
CA THR A 6 16.03 -45.80 -0.63
C THR A 6 15.13 -44.59 -0.97
N ILE A 7 14.01 -44.82 -1.66
CA ILE A 7 13.07 -43.75 -2.05
C ILE A 7 12.33 -43.20 -0.81
N ALA A 8 11.96 -44.06 0.13
CA ALA A 8 11.29 -43.65 1.36
C ALA A 8 12.20 -42.78 2.26
N LEU A 9 13.49 -43.09 2.32
CA LEU A 9 14.46 -42.31 3.10
C LEU A 9 14.72 -40.91 2.50
N SER A 10 14.74 -40.79 1.16
CA SER A 10 14.85 -39.49 0.49
C SER A 10 13.59 -38.62 0.62
N LEU A 11 12.41 -39.24 0.70
CA LEU A 11 11.15 -38.50 0.87
C LEU A 11 10.99 -37.96 2.30
N LEU A 12 11.49 -38.66 3.32
CA LEU A 12 11.53 -38.13 4.69
C LEU A 12 12.49 -36.94 4.86
N SER A 13 13.59 -36.90 4.09
CA SER A 13 14.51 -35.75 4.07
C SER A 13 13.91 -34.50 3.41
N MET A 14 12.98 -34.66 2.46
CA MET A 14 12.24 -33.53 1.87
C MET A 14 11.14 -33.00 2.82
N ALA A 15 10.70 -33.82 3.79
CA ALA A 15 9.74 -33.41 4.82
C ALA A 15 10.40 -32.65 6.00
N SER A 16 11.73 -32.51 6.02
CA SER A 16 12.47 -31.84 7.10
C SER A 16 13.08 -30.49 6.72
N PHE A 17 12.75 -29.93 5.55
CA PHE A 17 13.09 -28.55 5.16
C PHE A 17 11.88 -27.61 5.13
N ILE A 18 10.92 -27.80 6.04
CA ILE A 18 10.08 -26.69 6.52
C ILE A 18 10.65 -26.29 7.87
N GLU A 19 11.89 -25.78 7.84
CA GLU A 19 12.46 -25.04 8.94
C GLU A 19 11.68 -23.72 9.00
N ALA A 20 10.67 -23.69 9.87
CA ALA A 20 9.98 -22.51 10.38
C ALA A 20 10.18 -21.23 9.55
N GLY A 21 9.63 -21.21 8.34
CA GLY A 21 9.15 -19.97 7.76
C GLY A 21 7.97 -19.54 8.60
N VAL A 22 8.23 -19.03 9.81
CA VAL A 22 7.30 -18.11 10.45
C VAL A 22 7.23 -16.98 9.44
N ILE A 23 6.26 -17.03 8.53
CA ILE A 23 5.68 -15.80 8.02
C ILE A 23 5.21 -15.15 9.31
N ARG A 24 6.05 -14.27 9.87
CA ARG A 24 5.62 -13.36 10.90
C ARG A 24 4.61 -12.51 10.16
N THR A 25 3.35 -12.94 10.18
CA THR A 25 2.27 -12.08 9.74
C THR A 25 2.39 -10.90 10.67
N CYS A 26 2.81 -9.77 10.11
CA CYS A 26 2.68 -8.51 10.81
C CYS A 26 1.17 -8.27 10.82
N ASP A 27 0.48 -8.81 11.82
CA ASP A 27 -0.95 -8.59 12.02
C ASP A 27 -1.11 -7.16 12.51
N ILE A 28 -1.06 -6.21 11.58
CA ILE A 28 -1.41 -4.82 11.84
C ILE A 28 -2.93 -4.80 12.04
N LYS A 29 -3.34 -4.90 13.31
CA LYS A 29 -4.75 -4.87 13.72
C LYS A 29 -5.29 -3.44 13.85
N LEU A 30 -4.39 -2.46 13.97
CA LEU A 30 -4.72 -1.05 14.15
C LEU A 30 -3.66 -0.21 13.42
N GLY A 31 -4.11 0.70 12.57
CA GLY A 31 -3.22 1.60 11.84
C GLY A 31 -3.98 2.59 10.98
N ASP A 32 -3.43 3.79 10.86
CA ASP A 32 -3.88 4.80 9.92
C ASP A 32 -2.82 4.88 8.82
N ILE A 33 -3.21 4.52 7.59
CA ILE A 33 -2.27 4.33 6.49
C ILE A 33 -2.62 5.26 5.35
N LEU A 34 -1.67 6.08 4.92
CA LEU A 34 -1.80 6.88 3.70
C LEU A 34 -1.01 6.24 2.57
N VAL A 35 -1.70 5.88 1.49
CA VAL A 35 -1.08 5.39 0.27
C VAL A 35 -0.82 6.58 -0.66
N VAL A 36 0.44 6.75 -1.05
CA VAL A 36 0.93 7.84 -1.90
C VAL A 36 1.38 7.25 -3.21
N MET A 37 0.61 7.46 -4.27
CA MET A 37 0.82 6.85 -5.58
C MET A 37 1.41 7.84 -6.57
N ASP A 38 2.55 7.48 -7.17
CA ASP A 38 3.15 8.21 -8.27
C ASP A 38 2.27 8.09 -9.52
N ALA A 39 1.87 9.25 -10.04
CA ALA A 39 1.05 9.43 -11.23
C ALA A 39 1.77 10.26 -12.29
N SER A 40 3.11 10.30 -12.22
CA SER A 40 3.95 10.96 -13.20
C SER A 40 3.86 10.32 -14.59
N SER A 41 4.30 11.06 -15.60
CA SER A 41 4.24 10.61 -17.00
C SER A 41 5.11 9.39 -17.33
N SER A 42 6.14 9.08 -16.53
CA SER A 42 6.94 7.87 -16.69
C SER A 42 6.17 6.60 -16.32
N ILE A 43 5.22 6.71 -15.39
CA ILE A 43 4.31 5.62 -15.04
C ILE A 43 3.42 5.31 -16.25
N GLY A 44 2.69 6.31 -16.74
CA GLY A 44 1.72 6.15 -17.83
C GLY A 44 0.48 5.35 -17.44
N ASP A 45 -0.59 5.49 -18.22
CA ASP A 45 -1.93 4.97 -17.90
C ASP A 45 -1.94 3.46 -17.60
N LYS A 46 -1.23 2.66 -18.41
CA LYS A 46 -1.18 1.19 -18.23
C LYS A 46 -0.52 0.77 -16.92
N ASN A 47 0.62 1.36 -16.55
CA ASN A 47 1.27 1.00 -15.29
C ASN A 47 0.54 1.62 -14.10
N PHE A 48 -0.13 2.76 -14.28
CA PHE A 48 -0.98 3.33 -13.24
C PHE A 48 -2.16 2.41 -12.91
N GLU A 49 -2.78 1.77 -13.91
CA GLU A 49 -3.78 0.72 -13.67
C GLU A 49 -3.20 -0.48 -12.91
N ILE A 50 -1.98 -0.93 -13.24
CA ILE A 50 -1.29 -1.99 -12.48
C ILE A 50 -1.05 -1.54 -11.04
N GLN A 51 -0.58 -0.31 -10.83
CA GLN A 51 -0.28 0.27 -9.52
C GLN A 51 -1.55 0.33 -8.65
N LYS A 52 -2.68 0.81 -9.18
CA LYS A 52 -3.96 0.81 -8.44
C LYS A 52 -4.44 -0.59 -8.09
N ASN A 53 -4.32 -1.55 -9.00
CA ASN A 53 -4.67 -2.94 -8.74
C ASN A 53 -3.79 -3.55 -7.64
N PHE A 54 -2.48 -3.25 -7.66
CA PHE A 54 -1.56 -3.63 -6.60
C PHE A 54 -1.98 -3.04 -5.25
N VAL A 55 -2.28 -1.74 -5.21
CA VAL A 55 -2.74 -1.07 -3.98
C VAL A 55 -4.04 -1.69 -3.48
N ALA A 56 -5.04 -1.90 -4.35
CA ALA A 56 -6.31 -2.52 -3.97
C ALA A 56 -6.10 -3.93 -3.36
N ASN A 57 -5.22 -4.74 -3.96
CA ASN A 57 -4.88 -6.07 -3.43
C ASN A 57 -4.16 -6.00 -2.08
N VAL A 58 -3.19 -5.10 -1.93
CA VAL A 58 -2.48 -4.89 -0.66
C VAL A 58 -3.45 -4.45 0.43
N THR A 59 -4.33 -3.47 0.15
CA THR A 59 -5.33 -3.03 1.12
C THR A 59 -6.36 -4.11 1.46
N GLY A 60 -6.63 -5.02 0.52
CA GLY A 60 -7.51 -6.18 0.73
C GLY A 60 -6.98 -7.19 1.75
N ALA A 61 -5.69 -7.18 2.04
CA ALA A 61 -5.09 -8.07 3.05
C ALA A 61 -5.27 -7.56 4.49
N PHE A 62 -5.77 -6.33 4.69
CA PHE A 62 -6.04 -5.75 6.01
C PHE A 62 -7.52 -5.83 6.35
N SER A 63 -7.83 -5.96 7.63
CA SER A 63 -9.20 -5.71 8.14
C SER A 63 -9.47 -4.20 8.15
N VAL A 64 -10.19 -3.72 7.13
CA VAL A 64 -10.54 -2.30 7.03
C VAL A 64 -11.86 -2.08 7.76
N SER A 65 -11.82 -1.27 8.81
CA SER A 65 -12.99 -0.97 9.63
C SER A 65 -12.82 0.33 10.41
N PRO A 66 -13.90 0.91 10.98
CA PRO A 66 -13.77 2.07 11.86
C PRO A 66 -12.86 1.82 13.06
N THR A 67 -12.67 0.58 13.50
CA THR A 67 -11.91 0.24 14.71
C THR A 67 -10.54 -0.38 14.43
N GLU A 68 -10.26 -0.81 13.20
CA GLU A 68 -9.02 -1.51 12.83
C GLU A 68 -8.15 -0.65 11.90
N VAL A 69 -7.89 -1.06 10.66
CA VAL A 69 -7.05 -0.29 9.74
C VAL A 69 -7.89 0.69 8.93
N ARG A 70 -7.40 1.91 8.77
CA ARG A 70 -8.00 2.95 7.92
C ARG A 70 -7.02 3.37 6.84
N PHE A 71 -7.55 3.66 5.65
CA PHE A 71 -6.75 4.08 4.51
C PHE A 71 -7.18 5.44 3.97
N GLY A 72 -6.21 6.31 3.73
CA GLY A 72 -6.35 7.50 2.92
C GLY A 72 -5.47 7.39 1.67
N ALA A 73 -5.76 8.19 0.65
CA ALA A 73 -4.97 8.16 -0.58
C ALA A 73 -4.66 9.54 -1.12
N LEU A 74 -3.46 9.66 -1.66
CA LEU A 74 -2.94 10.82 -2.36
C LEU A 74 -2.20 10.34 -3.60
N ILE A 75 -2.37 11.02 -4.72
CA ILE A 75 -1.52 10.80 -5.90
C ILE A 75 -0.61 12.00 -6.10
N PHE A 76 0.52 11.83 -6.77
CA PHE A 76 1.41 12.94 -7.07
C PHE A 76 2.05 12.84 -8.45
N ASP A 77 2.25 14.01 -9.04
CA ASP A 77 3.06 14.23 -10.23
C ASP A 77 3.97 15.46 -9.95
N THR A 78 3.83 16.56 -10.70
CA THR A 78 4.29 17.89 -10.30
C THR A 78 3.60 18.38 -9.03
N ASN A 79 2.30 18.14 -8.88
CA ASN A 79 1.53 18.56 -7.71
C ASN A 79 0.80 17.38 -7.08
N PRO A 80 0.77 17.30 -5.74
CA PRO A 80 0.00 16.28 -5.07
C PRO A 80 -1.49 16.58 -5.14
N THR A 81 -2.29 15.52 -5.29
CA THR A 81 -3.76 15.58 -5.28
C THR A 81 -4.28 14.56 -4.29
N LYS A 82 -4.88 15.06 -3.20
CA LYS A 82 -5.62 14.21 -2.25
C LYS A 82 -6.81 13.56 -2.95
N LYS A 83 -7.00 12.26 -2.75
CA LYS A 83 -8.13 11.51 -3.30
C LYS A 83 -9.20 11.25 -2.26
N PHE A 84 -8.80 10.83 -1.07
CA PHE A 84 -9.72 10.63 0.06
C PHE A 84 -8.96 10.58 1.39
N ASP A 85 -9.70 10.90 2.46
CA ASP A 85 -9.25 10.90 3.85
C ASP A 85 -9.49 9.53 4.53
N LEU A 86 -8.89 9.30 5.70
CA LEU A 86 -8.96 8.04 6.46
C LEU A 86 -10.39 7.64 6.88
N LYS A 87 -11.31 8.61 6.95
CA LYS A 87 -12.71 8.40 7.35
C LYS A 87 -13.65 8.05 6.20
N ASP A 88 -13.20 8.18 4.95
CA ASP A 88 -14.12 8.16 3.80
C ASP A 88 -14.55 6.75 3.41
N TYR A 89 -13.65 5.76 3.54
CA TYR A 89 -13.88 4.37 3.16
C TYR A 89 -13.47 3.44 4.30
N LEU A 90 -14.46 2.94 5.04
CA LEU A 90 -14.27 2.21 6.30
C LEU A 90 -14.63 0.72 6.18
N ASP A 91 -14.58 0.19 4.97
CA ASP A 91 -14.72 -1.24 4.67
C ASP A 91 -13.92 -1.58 3.40
N ASN A 92 -13.52 -2.84 3.25
CA ASN A 92 -12.68 -3.28 2.13
C ASN A 92 -13.32 -3.08 0.74
N ASP A 93 -14.64 -3.23 0.62
CA ASP A 93 -15.32 -3.13 -0.68
C ASP A 93 -15.39 -1.69 -1.18
N SER A 94 -15.81 -0.76 -0.30
CA SER A 94 -15.85 0.67 -0.63
C SER A 94 -14.46 1.24 -0.89
N LEU A 95 -13.45 0.83 -0.11
CA LEU A 95 -12.06 1.23 -0.30
C LEU A 95 -11.50 0.72 -1.64
N SER A 96 -11.70 -0.56 -1.96
CA SER A 96 -11.24 -1.15 -3.23
C SER A 96 -11.84 -0.42 -4.43
N LYS A 97 -13.15 -0.16 -4.40
CA LYS A 97 -13.83 0.63 -5.45
C LYS A 97 -13.28 2.04 -5.56
N ALA A 98 -13.03 2.71 -4.43
CA ALA A 98 -12.45 4.05 -4.41
C ALA A 98 -11.06 4.07 -5.05
N ILE A 99 -10.16 3.15 -4.68
CA ILE A 99 -8.82 3.02 -5.24
C ILE A 99 -8.90 2.82 -6.76
N LEU A 100 -9.66 1.82 -7.21
CA LEU A 100 -9.77 1.47 -8.63
C LEU A 100 -10.41 2.60 -9.47
N SER A 101 -11.23 3.45 -8.86
CA SER A 101 -11.87 4.59 -9.53
C SER A 101 -10.92 5.77 -9.82
N ILE A 102 -9.75 5.83 -9.15
CA ILE A 102 -8.80 6.95 -9.31
C ILE A 102 -8.35 7.01 -10.77
N LYS A 103 -8.51 8.19 -11.38
CA LYS A 103 -8.11 8.45 -12.77
C LYS A 103 -6.67 8.92 -12.83
N TYR A 104 -5.95 8.40 -13.82
CA TYR A 104 -4.64 8.90 -14.19
C TYR A 104 -4.75 10.36 -14.67
N PRO A 105 -3.97 11.31 -14.11
CA PRO A 105 -4.17 12.74 -14.36
C PRO A 105 -3.56 13.23 -15.68
N TYR A 106 -2.72 12.41 -16.35
CA TYR A 106 -1.99 12.80 -17.57
C TYR A 106 -1.10 14.05 -17.39
N LEU A 107 -0.44 14.15 -16.24
CA LEU A 107 0.47 15.24 -15.90
C LEU A 107 1.93 14.74 -15.85
N ASN A 108 2.87 15.69 -15.89
CA ASN A 108 4.31 15.43 -15.85
C ASN A 108 4.90 15.69 -14.46
N GLY A 109 6.14 15.26 -14.25
CA GLY A 109 6.93 15.56 -13.05
C GLY A 109 6.73 14.55 -11.92
N THR A 110 7.73 14.43 -11.05
CA THR A 110 7.77 13.42 -9.98
C THR A 110 8.23 14.09 -8.69
N ASN A 111 7.39 14.94 -8.11
CA ASN A 111 7.72 15.76 -6.94
C ASN A 111 7.35 15.06 -5.62
N THR A 112 8.05 13.97 -5.29
CA THR A 112 7.79 13.17 -4.08
C THR A 112 7.82 14.00 -2.79
N HIS A 113 8.76 14.95 -2.68
CA HIS A 113 8.85 15.87 -1.54
C HIS A 113 7.57 16.71 -1.32
N ARG A 114 6.85 17.07 -2.38
CA ARG A 114 5.58 17.81 -2.27
C ARG A 114 4.46 16.92 -1.76
N ALA A 115 4.42 15.66 -2.20
CA ALA A 115 3.44 14.69 -1.71
C ALA A 115 3.51 14.55 -0.18
N LEU A 116 4.72 14.40 0.37
CA LEU A 116 4.92 14.29 1.81
C LEU A 116 4.60 15.59 2.56
N LYS A 117 4.92 16.76 1.99
CA LYS A 117 4.52 18.06 2.56
C LYS A 117 3.01 18.25 2.57
N GLU A 118 2.32 17.75 1.55
CA GLU A 118 0.87 17.89 1.43
C GLU A 118 0.12 17.08 2.49
N ILE A 119 0.64 15.90 2.86
CA ILE A 119 0.09 15.12 3.98
C ILE A 119 0.07 15.94 5.27
N LEU A 120 1.14 16.72 5.52
CA LEU A 120 1.26 17.57 6.69
C LEU A 120 0.39 18.83 6.58
N SER A 121 0.39 19.49 5.41
CA SER A 121 -0.37 20.72 5.18
C SER A 121 -1.89 20.50 5.30
N GLN A 122 -2.37 19.39 4.73
CA GLN A 122 -3.79 18.99 4.75
C GLN A 122 -4.17 18.25 6.03
N LYS A 123 -3.22 18.00 6.94
CA LYS A 123 -3.43 17.25 8.18
C LYS A 123 -4.13 15.91 7.93
N MET A 124 -3.64 15.12 6.97
CA MET A 124 -4.33 13.88 6.55
C MET A 124 -4.34 12.77 7.63
N PHE A 125 -3.50 12.88 8.66
CA PHE A 125 -3.57 12.06 9.88
C PHE A 125 -4.29 12.76 11.04
N GLY A 126 -4.85 13.95 10.82
CA GLY A 126 -5.59 14.68 11.83
C GLY A 126 -6.96 14.06 12.09
N THR A 127 -7.52 14.33 13.27
CA THR A 127 -8.85 13.85 13.68
C THR A 127 -9.94 14.21 12.66
N GLU A 128 -9.85 15.41 12.05
CA GLU A 128 -10.77 15.85 11.00
C GLU A 128 -10.74 14.99 9.74
N ALA A 129 -9.60 14.39 9.42
CA ALA A 129 -9.42 13.45 8.32
C ALA A 129 -9.72 12.00 8.73
N GLY A 130 -10.04 11.75 10.01
CA GLY A 130 -10.28 10.40 10.54
C GLY A 130 -9.06 9.74 11.17
N GLY A 131 -7.98 10.48 11.43
CA GLY A 131 -6.85 9.97 12.19
C GLY A 131 -7.18 9.72 13.66
N ARG A 132 -6.46 8.77 14.28
CA ARG A 132 -6.66 8.32 15.66
C ARG A 132 -5.35 8.36 16.41
N ASP A 133 -5.32 9.04 17.56
CA ASP A 133 -4.14 9.12 18.43
C ASP A 133 -3.67 7.75 18.95
N THR A 134 -4.57 6.76 18.99
CA THR A 134 -4.27 5.38 19.41
C THR A 134 -3.67 4.53 18.28
N ALA A 135 -3.75 4.96 17.03
CA ALA A 135 -3.30 4.19 15.87
C ALA A 135 -1.94 4.71 15.36
N PRO A 136 -1.01 3.83 14.95
CA PRO A 136 0.22 4.27 14.29
C PRO A 136 -0.09 4.89 12.92
N ASN A 137 0.55 6.02 12.64
CA ASN A 137 0.52 6.69 11.33
C ASN A 137 1.58 6.11 10.40
N ILE A 138 1.18 5.61 9.24
CA ILE A 138 2.05 4.95 8.27
C ILE A 138 1.85 5.58 6.90
N VAL A 139 2.94 5.89 6.19
CA VAL A 139 2.89 6.34 4.79
C VAL A 139 3.54 5.28 3.92
N ILE A 140 2.82 4.81 2.90
CA ILE A 140 3.34 3.90 1.88
C ILE A 140 3.46 4.69 0.58
N VAL A 141 4.68 4.88 0.10
CA VAL A 141 4.96 5.57 -1.17
C VAL A 141 5.24 4.55 -2.27
N LEU A 142 4.52 4.67 -3.39
CA LEU A 142 4.75 3.90 -4.60
C LEU A 142 5.26 4.85 -5.67
N THR A 143 6.45 4.59 -6.21
CA THR A 143 7.10 5.38 -7.26
C THR A 143 7.95 4.47 -8.14
N ASP A 144 8.13 4.83 -9.41
CA ASP A 144 8.96 4.10 -10.38
C ASP A 144 10.40 4.61 -10.47
N GLY A 145 10.76 5.71 -9.79
CA GLY A 145 12.09 6.28 -9.96
C GLY A 145 12.43 7.51 -9.13
N LEU A 146 13.31 8.33 -9.70
CA LEU A 146 13.92 9.47 -9.03
C LEU A 146 12.94 10.65 -8.93
N SER A 147 12.87 11.23 -7.74
CA SER A 147 12.23 12.54 -7.55
C SER A 147 12.88 13.59 -8.46
N SER A 148 12.10 14.50 -9.01
CA SER A 148 12.62 15.67 -9.74
C SER A 148 13.46 16.59 -8.83
N TYR A 149 13.33 16.44 -7.51
CA TYR A 149 14.12 17.12 -6.49
C TYR A 149 14.50 16.11 -5.40
N PRO A 150 15.55 15.30 -5.58
CA PRO A 150 15.93 14.25 -4.63
C PRO A 150 16.55 14.80 -3.33
N GLU A 151 17.09 16.02 -3.37
CA GLU A 151 17.74 16.69 -2.23
C GLU A 151 16.78 17.44 -1.30
N LYS A 152 15.46 17.33 -1.51
CA LYS A 152 14.42 18.05 -0.75
C LYS A 152 13.55 17.13 0.07
#